data_AF-A0A530QMS8-F1
#
_entry.id   AF-A0A530QMS8-F1
#
_cell.length_a   1.000
_cell.length_b   1.000
_cell.length_c   1.000
_cell.angle_alpha   90.00
_cell.angle_beta   90.00
_cell.angle_gamma   90.00
#
_symmetry.space_group_name_H-M   'P 1'
#
loop_
_entity.id
_entity.type
_entity.pdbx_description
1 polymer ?
#
loop_
_entity_poly.entity_id
_entity_poly.type
_entity_poly.pdbx_seq_one_letter_code
_entity_poly.pdbx_strand_id
1 'polypeptide(L)'
;MLQTSIQSGEQEHLPSMLSADSLELSRQLQLHQQKIFPPNSQKAIRNFSPAEASYYIGIGEGYLRQVASEGYGPEPLANGRRMYTPDDMGRIRQTLDEKNGSPKYVPNRRPG
;
A
#
# COMPACT_ATOMS: atom_id res chain seq x y z
N MET A 1 17.45 48.87 54.84
CA MET A 1 16.06 48.64 54.41
C MET A 1 16.08 47.70 53.21
N LEU A 2 15.34 46.59 53.33
CA LEU A 2 14.85 45.66 52.29
C LEU A 2 15.89 44.93 51.42
N GLN A 3 16.39 43.80 51.94
CA GLN A 3 16.87 42.69 51.12
C GLN A 3 15.65 41.93 50.56
N THR A 4 15.43 42.04 49.26
CA THR A 4 14.49 41.17 48.54
C THR A 4 15.17 39.83 48.32
N SER A 5 14.88 38.86 49.18
CA SER A 5 15.19 37.45 48.98
C SER A 5 14.38 36.92 47.80
N ILE A 6 15.01 36.83 46.63
CA ILE A 6 14.43 36.17 45.45
C ILE A 6 14.35 34.67 45.76
N GLN A 7 13.14 34.12 45.66
CA GLN A 7 12.80 32.73 45.96
C GLN A 7 13.47 31.79 44.95
N SER A 8 14.56 31.13 45.34
CA SER A 8 15.29 30.14 44.53
C SER A 8 14.53 28.81 44.33
N GLY A 9 13.38 28.62 44.99
CA GLY A 9 12.61 27.37 44.97
C GLY A 9 11.69 27.18 43.76
N GLU A 10 11.26 28.24 43.07
CA GLU A 10 10.43 28.13 41.85
C GLU A 10 11.23 27.68 40.63
N GLN A 11 12.54 27.94 40.61
CA GLN A 11 13.42 27.68 39.48
C GLN A 11 13.85 26.22 39.33
N GLU A 12 13.83 25.39 40.37
CA GLU A 12 14.09 23.94 40.23
C GLU A 12 12.84 23.16 39.77
N HIS A 13 11.66 23.65 40.15
CA HIS A 13 10.39 22.99 39.87
C HIS A 13 9.98 23.14 38.40
N LEU A 14 10.18 24.33 37.80
CA LEU A 14 9.80 24.60 36.41
C LEU A 14 10.57 23.76 35.38
N PRO A 15 11.91 23.61 35.44
CA PRO A 15 12.66 22.71 34.56
C PRO A 15 12.26 21.25 34.74
N SER A 16 12.00 20.82 35.97
CA SER A 16 11.54 19.45 36.26
C SER A 16 10.17 19.19 35.62
N MET A 17 9.22 20.11 35.78
CA MET A 17 7.89 20.01 35.16
C MET A 17 7.98 20.02 33.63
N LEU A 18 8.75 20.93 33.04
CA LEU A 18 8.95 20.98 31.60
C LEU A 18 9.60 19.71 31.06
N SER A 19 10.52 19.10 31.81
CA SER A 19 11.11 17.81 31.45
C SER A 19 10.08 16.67 31.48
N ALA A 20 9.21 16.64 32.49
CA ALA A 20 8.15 15.64 32.62
C ALA A 20 7.13 15.77 31.49
N ASP A 21 6.69 17.00 31.19
CA ASP A 21 5.77 17.31 30.10
C ASP A 21 6.37 16.94 28.73
N SER A 22 7.66 17.24 28.53
CA SER A 22 8.38 16.87 27.29
C SER A 22 8.45 15.36 27.11
N LEU A 23 8.70 14.60 28.18
CA LEU A 23 8.70 13.14 28.15
C LEU A 23 7.30 12.59 27.86
N GLU A 24 6.27 13.13 28.49
CA GLU A 24 4.89 12.73 28.23
C GLU A 24 4.50 13.00 26.77
N LEU A 25 4.79 14.19 26.27
CA LEU A 25 4.52 14.56 24.87
C LEU A 25 5.25 13.62 23.90
N SER A 26 6.53 13.32 24.17
CA SER A 26 7.31 12.41 23.34
C SER A 26 6.70 11.00 23.28
N ARG A 27 6.22 10.49 24.43
CA ARG A 27 5.52 9.20 24.52
C ARG A 27 4.23 9.23 23.71
N GLN A 28 3.42 10.28 23.85
CA GLN A 28 2.15 10.42 23.12
C GLN A 28 2.38 10.49 21.60
N LEU A 29 3.40 11.23 21.15
CA LEU A 29 3.77 11.29 19.73
C LEU A 29 4.21 9.92 19.20
N GLN A 30 4.99 9.16 19.97
CA GLN A 30 5.43 7.82 19.57
C GLN A 30 4.24 6.86 19.44
N LEU A 31 3.31 6.86 20.39
CA LEU A 31 2.08 6.05 20.34
C LEU A 31 1.21 6.45 19.13
N HIS A 32 1.10 7.75 18.86
CA HIS A 32 0.35 8.26 17.71
C HIS A 32 0.99 7.84 16.38
N GLN A 33 2.31 7.91 16.28
CA GLN A 33 3.05 7.48 15.09
C GLN A 33 2.83 5.97 14.82
N GLN A 34 2.88 5.13 15.84
CA GLN A 34 2.61 3.69 15.71
C GLN A 34 1.18 3.40 15.22
N LYS A 35 0.22 4.25 15.60
CA LYS A 35 -1.18 4.13 15.17
C LYS A 35 -1.39 4.58 13.73
N ILE A 36 -0.77 5.69 13.29
CA ILE A 36 -0.92 6.22 11.93
C ILE A 36 -0.10 5.44 10.92
N PHE A 37 1.10 5.00 11.30
CA PHE A 37 2.02 4.27 10.45
C PHE A 37 2.30 2.88 11.02
N PRO A 38 1.32 1.95 10.99
CA PRO A 38 1.58 0.57 11.33
C PRO A 38 2.73 0.03 10.47
N PRO A 39 3.68 -0.72 11.05
CA PRO A 39 4.78 -1.30 10.28
C PRO A 39 4.30 -2.26 9.18
N ASN A 40 3.09 -2.81 9.33
CA ASN A 40 2.47 -3.74 8.38
C ASN A 40 1.46 -3.05 7.44
N SER A 41 1.39 -1.73 7.40
CA SER A 41 0.51 -1.02 6.47
C SER A 41 0.98 -1.20 5.03
N GLN A 42 0.26 -2.02 4.28
CA GLN A 42 0.50 -2.23 2.86
C GLN A 42 -0.43 -1.35 2.04
N LYS A 43 0.09 -0.72 0.98
CA LYS A 43 -0.74 0.00 0.01
C LYS A 43 -1.56 -1.02 -0.76
N ALA A 44 -2.87 -0.98 -0.60
CA ALA A 44 -3.78 -1.74 -1.45
C ALA A 44 -3.91 -1.05 -2.81
N ILE A 45 -4.05 -1.86 -3.86
CA ILE A 45 -4.40 -1.39 -5.19
C ILE A 45 -5.82 -1.86 -5.51
N ARG A 46 -6.60 -0.97 -6.15
CA ARG A 46 -7.95 -1.33 -6.58
C ARG A 46 -7.92 -2.45 -7.61
N ASN A 47 -9.03 -3.15 -7.73
CA ASN A 47 -9.24 -4.05 -8.86
C ASN A 47 -9.46 -3.26 -10.16
N PHE A 48 -9.16 -3.93 -11.27
CA PHE A 48 -9.24 -3.41 -12.62
C PHE A 48 -10.48 -3.94 -13.33
N SER A 49 -11.12 -3.08 -14.11
CA SER A 49 -12.17 -3.50 -15.03
C SER A 49 -11.58 -4.33 -16.18
N PRO A 50 -12.40 -5.10 -16.93
CA PRO A 50 -11.93 -5.85 -18.09
C PRO A 50 -11.24 -4.97 -19.15
N ALA A 51 -11.76 -3.76 -19.38
CA ALA A 51 -11.17 -2.81 -20.33
C ALA A 51 -9.75 -2.40 -19.90
N GLU A 52 -9.57 -2.01 -18.63
CA GLU A 52 -8.26 -1.63 -18.09
C GLU A 52 -7.28 -2.80 -18.05
N ALA A 53 -7.73 -3.98 -17.59
CA ALA A 53 -6.89 -5.17 -17.54
C ALA A 53 -6.39 -5.55 -18.94
N SER A 54 -7.26 -5.51 -19.94
CA SER A 54 -6.88 -5.81 -21.33
C SER A 54 -5.86 -4.80 -21.88
N TYR A 55 -6.04 -3.51 -21.55
CA TYR A 55 -5.10 -2.45 -21.89
C TYR A 55 -3.71 -2.70 -21.27
N TYR A 56 -3.64 -3.03 -19.97
CA TYR A 56 -2.35 -3.27 -19.30
C TYR A 56 -1.67 -4.56 -19.75
N ILE A 57 -2.43 -5.58 -20.16
CA ILE A 57 -1.86 -6.83 -20.68
C ILE A 57 -1.44 -6.66 -22.15
N GLY A 58 -2.06 -5.74 -22.90
CA GLY A 58 -1.80 -5.54 -24.32
C GLY A 58 -2.57 -6.53 -25.21
N ILE A 59 -3.77 -6.91 -24.80
CA ILE A 59 -4.68 -7.78 -25.57
C ILE A 59 -6.05 -7.10 -25.76
N GLY A 60 -6.85 -7.60 -26.71
CA GLY A 60 -8.24 -7.14 -26.87
C GLY A 60 -9.14 -7.61 -25.73
N GLU A 61 -10.10 -6.77 -25.32
CA GLU A 61 -11.03 -7.08 -24.24
C GLU A 61 -11.85 -8.36 -24.49
N GLY A 62 -12.27 -8.60 -25.73
CA GLY A 62 -12.98 -9.82 -26.12
C GLY A 62 -12.13 -11.08 -25.91
N TYR A 63 -10.84 -11.00 -26.23
CA TYR A 63 -9.90 -12.11 -26.02
C TYR A 63 -9.64 -12.35 -24.53
N LEU A 64 -9.52 -11.28 -23.74
CA LEU A 64 -9.43 -11.40 -22.28
C LEU A 64 -10.63 -12.13 -21.69
N ARG A 65 -11.86 -11.84 -22.16
CA ARG A 65 -13.07 -12.55 -21.69
C ARG A 65 -13.06 -14.04 -22.07
N GLN A 66 -12.54 -14.38 -23.24
CA GLN A 66 -12.38 -15.78 -23.65
C GLN A 66 -11.39 -16.49 -22.72
N VAL A 67 -10.20 -15.92 -22.53
CA VAL A 67 -9.16 -16.48 -21.65
C VAL A 67 -9.65 -16.62 -20.20
N ALA A 68 -10.42 -15.64 -19.72
CA ALA A 68 -11.04 -15.71 -18.39
C ALA A 68 -12.09 -16.83 -18.30
N SER A 69 -12.83 -17.10 -19.38
CA SER A 69 -13.83 -18.18 -19.44
C SER A 69 -13.18 -19.57 -19.52
N GLU A 70 -11.94 -19.65 -20.01
CA GLU A 70 -11.12 -20.87 -20.02
C GLU A 70 -10.53 -21.22 -18.64
N GLY A 71 -10.81 -20.43 -17.59
CA GLY A 71 -10.40 -20.69 -16.21
C GLY A 71 -9.14 -19.94 -15.75
N TYR A 72 -8.58 -19.06 -16.58
CA TYR A 72 -7.37 -18.29 -16.26
C TYR A 72 -7.67 -16.90 -15.69
N GLY A 73 -8.94 -16.58 -15.44
CA GLY A 73 -9.38 -15.29 -14.92
C GLY A 73 -10.10 -15.41 -13.57
N PRO A 74 -10.38 -14.28 -12.91
CA PRO A 74 -11.13 -14.25 -11.68
C PRO A 74 -12.58 -14.67 -11.90
N GLU A 75 -13.19 -15.25 -10.87
CA GLU A 75 -14.61 -15.58 -10.85
C GLU A 75 -15.47 -14.32 -11.10
N PRO A 76 -16.57 -14.45 -11.86
CA PRO A 76 -17.48 -13.33 -12.07
C PRO A 76 -18.16 -12.95 -10.75
N LEU A 77 -18.38 -11.65 -10.55
CA LEU A 77 -19.23 -11.14 -9.49
C LEU A 77 -20.69 -11.54 -9.76
N ALA A 78 -21.56 -11.35 -8.76
CA ALA A 78 -23.00 -11.64 -8.86
C ALA A 78 -23.71 -10.94 -10.04
N ASN A 79 -23.17 -9.83 -10.55
CA ASN A 79 -23.67 -9.11 -11.72
C ASN A 79 -23.06 -9.59 -13.05
N GLY A 80 -22.30 -10.69 -13.05
CA GLY A 80 -21.62 -11.25 -14.23
C GLY A 80 -20.36 -10.50 -14.67
N ARG A 81 -20.01 -9.36 -14.04
CA ARG A 81 -18.78 -8.62 -14.35
C ARG A 81 -17.59 -9.28 -13.67
N ARG A 82 -16.41 -9.19 -14.28
CA ARG A 82 -15.14 -9.65 -13.70
C ARG A 82 -14.28 -8.45 -13.30
N MET A 83 -13.66 -8.55 -12.14
CA MET A 83 -12.72 -7.55 -11.61
C MET A 83 -11.37 -8.22 -11.42
N TYR A 84 -10.33 -7.66 -12.01
CA TYR A 84 -9.00 -8.28 -12.07
C TYR A 84 -8.09 -7.67 -11.01
N THR A 85 -7.38 -8.52 -10.28
CA THR A 85 -6.27 -8.10 -9.42
C THR A 85 -4.96 -8.01 -10.24
N PRO A 86 -3.92 -7.33 -9.74
CA PRO A 86 -2.59 -7.39 -10.35
C PRO A 86 -2.08 -8.82 -10.52
N ASP A 87 -2.34 -9.67 -9.52
CA ASP A 87 -1.96 -11.08 -9.53
C ASP A 87 -2.67 -11.85 -10.66
N ASP A 88 -3.97 -11.62 -10.86
CA ASP A 88 -4.71 -12.21 -11.98
C ASP A 88 -4.11 -11.79 -13.32
N MET A 89 -3.81 -10.50 -13.49
CA MET A 89 -3.16 -10.03 -14.72
C MET A 89 -1.76 -10.64 -14.91
N GLY A 90 -1.02 -10.90 -13.83
CA GLY A 90 0.26 -11.61 -13.87
C GLY A 90 0.12 -13.05 -14.36
N ARG A 91 -0.84 -13.80 -13.79
CA ARG A 91 -1.15 -15.18 -14.22
C ARG A 91 -1.58 -15.24 -15.68
N ILE A 92 -2.43 -14.30 -16.10
CA ILE A 92 -2.86 -14.21 -17.50
C ILE A 92 -1.68 -13.95 -18.43
N ARG A 93 -0.72 -13.09 -18.05
CA ARG A 93 0.49 -12.88 -18.88
C ARG A 93 1.31 -14.16 -19.03
N GLN A 94 1.49 -14.93 -17.96
CA GLN A 94 2.22 -16.20 -18.01
C GLN A 94 1.54 -17.22 -18.93
N THR A 95 0.22 -17.38 -18.80
CA THR A 95 -0.52 -18.35 -19.62
C THR A 95 -0.55 -17.95 -21.09
N LEU A 96 -0.57 -16.64 -21.39
CA LEU A 96 -0.45 -16.13 -22.75
C LEU A 96 0.94 -16.36 -23.34
N ASP A 97 2.01 -16.20 -22.55
CA ASP A 97 3.38 -16.50 -22.99
C ASP A 97 3.58 -17.98 -23.28
N GLU A 98 3.04 -18.86 -22.43
CA GLU A 98 3.04 -20.30 -22.64
C GLU A 98 2.32 -20.69 -23.94
N LYS A 99 1.14 -20.11 -24.17
CA LYS A 99 0.35 -20.34 -25.40
C LYS A 99 1.02 -19.77 -26.66
N ASN A 100 1.67 -18.61 -26.56
CA ASN A 100 2.33 -17.96 -27.67
C ASN A 100 3.73 -18.55 -27.97
N GLY A 101 4.27 -19.37 -27.07
CA GLY A 101 5.57 -20.03 -27.23
C GLY A 101 6.77 -19.07 -27.24
N SER A 102 6.57 -17.79 -26.96
CA SER A 102 7.61 -16.76 -26.89
C SER A 102 7.26 -15.71 -25.83
N PRO A 103 8.24 -15.22 -25.06
CA PRO A 103 8.03 -14.29 -23.96
C PRO A 103 7.70 -12.89 -24.50
N LYS A 104 6.41 -12.61 -24.66
CA LYS A 104 5.87 -11.38 -25.23
C LYS A 104 5.14 -10.55 -24.18
N TYR A 105 4.44 -11.22 -23.26
CA TYR A 105 3.51 -10.62 -22.31
C TYR A 105 4.14 -10.44 -20.92
N VAL A 106 5.05 -11.33 -20.49
CA VAL A 106 5.78 -11.17 -19.22
C VAL A 106 6.98 -10.21 -19.42
N PRO A 107 7.01 -9.05 -18.73
CA PRO A 107 8.11 -8.10 -18.85
C PRO A 107 9.36 -8.64 -18.16
N ASN A 108 10.32 -9.13 -18.95
CA ASN A 108 11.64 -9.56 -18.46
C ASN A 108 12.71 -8.50 -18.75
N ARG A 109 13.66 -8.34 -17.83
CA ARG A 109 14.88 -7.56 -18.12
C ARG A 109 15.67 -8.29 -19.20
N ARG A 110 15.95 -7.61 -20.30
CA ARG A 110 16.81 -8.14 -21.36
C ARG A 110 18.28 -7.85 -21.01
N PRO A 111 19.21 -8.78 -21.25
CA PRO A 111 20.62 -8.45 -21.22
C PRO A 111 20.89 -7.36 -22.28
N GLY A 112 21.58 -6.30 -21.86
CA GLY A 112 22.04 -5.23 -22.73
C GLY A 112 23.36 -5.57 -23.39
#